data_AF-W6KTQ2-F1
#
_entry.id   AF-W6KTQ2-F1
#
_cell.length_a   1.000
_cell.length_b   1.000
_cell.length_c   1.000
_cell.angle_alpha   90.00
_cell.angle_beta   90.00
_cell.angle_gamma   90.00
#
_symmetry.space_group_name_H-M   'P 1'
#
loop_
_entity.id
_entity.type
_entity.pdbx_description
1 polymer ?
#
loop_
_entity_poly.entity_id
_entity_poly.type
_entity_poly.pdbx_seq_one_letter_code
_entity_poly.pdbx_strand_id
1 'polypeptide(L)'
;MKSQTKRKADNIDQQKVSGSQSPKSKQNFSPARTSIESRPAQNNDVQRVSSSISPSGSPKNLTSSNTPMKKARSLAIKPRHTRSPSPAMVPDDCDEKAMIDPLIDKQKDLKIASPWSREFDFSESFYTPHTVLCLVFIVVCVLLLMRYYHYNDMGVVSDIKLGLFAAAFTFIGFGTVNLPDSLMVRPHPAVWRAVLACGILYFTFMTFVLFIDLKTVHQLLGYYDPKLLEPIPERAYAEDCRISTAERPYLFLENLDIFIVAHALGYVVKTLMLRDWRLATCLSLAFEVSELSLQHILPNFRECWWDHLILDVLLCNGGGTIVGVWLLRWLKAKQYKWIHMTKIKGIKGKARRLLGQLSPRSFESYSWNVFERPKRLFQVAAVLVLMLIQELNCFTMKAILNMPPKHPLVIGRLALWMFVATPGIREYYEYISNPSVQHIGTTAWVAILGIVLESIWIMKMTIEGNYFTEAVPTYIVLPWMVAITSFAVWCVLYYTVLPKGLVERRRPMHWHDFACYFAVNFFFYFSCAAVLALVLMALPDLKIGREAFLKVMEPHERIICFWR
;
A
#
# COMPACT_ATOMS: atom_id res chain seq x y z
N MET A 1 58.00 12.29 -53.92
CA MET A 1 58.99 11.18 -54.03
C MET A 1 58.41 9.93 -53.38
N LYS A 2 58.79 8.74 -53.86
CA LYS A 2 58.39 7.36 -53.48
C LYS A 2 58.03 7.18 -51.98
N SER A 3 56.94 6.52 -51.56
CA SER A 3 56.49 5.12 -51.80
C SER A 3 57.46 4.05 -51.27
N GLN A 4 57.06 3.23 -50.29
CA GLN A 4 56.93 1.77 -50.49
C GLN A 4 56.27 1.00 -49.34
N THR A 5 55.41 0.07 -49.75
CA THR A 5 54.83 -1.05 -48.99
C THR A 5 55.83 -2.20 -48.83
N LYS A 6 55.70 -3.06 -47.81
CA LYS A 6 56.01 -4.50 -47.99
C LYS A 6 55.30 -5.44 -47.01
N ARG A 7 54.64 -6.46 -47.59
CA ARG A 7 54.18 -7.68 -46.92
C ARG A 7 55.37 -8.62 -46.68
N LYS A 8 55.21 -9.60 -45.78
CA LYS A 8 55.73 -10.95 -45.98
C LYS A 8 54.75 -11.98 -45.40
N ALA A 9 54.69 -13.14 -46.01
CA ALA A 9 53.78 -14.23 -45.71
C ALA A 9 54.51 -15.58 -45.82
N ASP A 10 53.87 -16.62 -45.30
CA ASP A 10 53.94 -18.05 -45.66
C ASP A 10 55.24 -18.87 -45.45
N ASN A 11 55.10 -19.91 -44.61
CA ASN A 11 55.39 -21.34 -44.88
C ASN A 11 54.83 -22.15 -43.68
N ILE A 12 53.99 -23.19 -43.76
CA ILE A 12 53.74 -24.34 -44.67
C ILE A 12 54.37 -25.66 -44.17
N ASP A 13 53.50 -26.70 -44.13
CA ASP A 13 53.74 -28.16 -44.05
C ASP A 13 54.29 -28.81 -42.76
N GLN A 14 54.04 -30.11 -42.48
CA GLN A 14 52.90 -31.05 -42.68
C GLN A 14 53.31 -32.42 -42.09
N GLN A 15 52.38 -33.24 -41.57
CA GLN A 15 52.29 -34.73 -41.67
C GLN A 15 51.24 -35.31 -40.68
N LYS A 16 50.14 -35.92 -41.17
CA LYS A 16 49.84 -37.39 -41.28
C LYS A 16 49.18 -38.03 -40.05
N VAL A 17 48.24 -38.99 -40.12
CA VAL A 17 47.22 -39.43 -41.14
C VAL A 17 46.30 -40.49 -40.48
N SER A 18 45.10 -40.77 -41.05
CA SER A 18 44.09 -41.80 -40.65
C SER A 18 43.30 -41.52 -39.34
N GLY A 19 42.08 -42.01 -39.06
CA GLY A 19 41.06 -42.79 -39.81
C GLY A 19 40.07 -43.48 -38.82
N SER A 20 38.82 -43.88 -39.14
CA SER A 20 37.92 -43.59 -40.27
C SER A 20 36.50 -44.18 -40.04
N GLN A 21 35.44 -43.52 -40.56
CA GLN A 21 34.04 -44.01 -40.74
C GLN A 21 33.12 -44.25 -39.51
N SER A 22 31.82 -43.92 -39.68
CA SER A 22 30.68 -44.31 -38.81
C SER A 22 30.08 -45.66 -39.24
N PRO A 23 29.22 -46.34 -38.44
CA PRO A 23 27.77 -46.09 -38.59
C PRO A 23 26.85 -46.32 -37.36
N LYS A 24 25.57 -46.00 -37.57
CA LYS A 24 24.38 -46.16 -36.73
C LYS A 24 24.16 -47.58 -36.15
N SER A 25 23.50 -47.67 -34.99
CA SER A 25 22.46 -48.70 -34.76
C SER A 25 21.35 -48.20 -33.83
N LYS A 26 20.15 -48.75 -34.00
CA LYS A 26 18.98 -48.60 -33.10
C LYS A 26 18.90 -49.83 -32.21
N GLN A 27 18.33 -49.73 -31.01
CA GLN A 27 17.49 -50.81 -30.47
C GLN A 27 16.53 -50.31 -29.37
N ASN A 28 15.24 -50.58 -29.57
CA ASN A 28 14.21 -50.54 -28.52
C ASN A 28 14.26 -51.85 -27.74
N PHE A 29 13.98 -51.85 -26.44
CA PHE A 29 13.31 -52.98 -25.78
C PHE A 29 12.49 -52.56 -24.54
N SER A 30 11.23 -53.01 -24.54
CA SER A 30 10.31 -53.24 -23.42
C SER A 30 9.60 -54.56 -23.76
N PRO A 31 9.15 -55.42 -22.81
CA PRO A 31 8.32 -55.11 -21.63
C PRO A 31 8.96 -55.67 -20.31
N ALA A 32 8.31 -55.99 -19.17
CA ALA A 32 6.89 -56.21 -18.88
C ALA A 32 6.46 -56.12 -17.38
N ARG A 33 5.13 -56.25 -17.21
CA ARG A 33 4.34 -56.88 -16.12
C ARG A 33 5.03 -58.03 -15.34
N THR A 34 4.70 -58.39 -14.08
CA THR A 34 3.43 -58.26 -13.31
C THR A 34 3.64 -58.47 -11.80
N SER A 35 2.82 -57.81 -10.95
CA SER A 35 2.12 -58.26 -9.70
C SER A 35 2.60 -59.49 -8.89
N ILE A 36 2.60 -59.52 -7.55
CA ILE A 36 1.42 -59.73 -6.66
C ILE A 36 1.77 -59.51 -5.15
N GLU A 37 0.78 -59.05 -4.36
CA GLU A 37 0.47 -59.19 -2.90
C GLU A 37 1.56 -59.50 -1.83
N SER A 38 1.51 -58.88 -0.65
CA SER A 38 0.67 -59.37 0.47
C SER A 38 0.38 -58.32 1.58
N ARG A 39 -0.51 -58.67 2.52
CA ARG A 39 -1.44 -57.76 3.24
C ARG A 39 -1.25 -57.81 4.79
N PRO A 40 -2.14 -57.27 5.68
CA PRO A 40 -1.73 -56.40 6.79
C PRO A 40 -1.93 -56.98 8.20
N ALA A 41 -1.68 -56.17 9.24
CA ALA A 41 -2.10 -56.43 10.63
C ALA A 41 -2.92 -55.25 11.21
N GLN A 42 -3.86 -55.56 12.11
CA GLN A 42 -4.85 -54.63 12.69
C GLN A 42 -4.59 -54.35 14.18
N ASN A 43 -5.10 -53.21 14.69
CA ASN A 43 -6.06 -53.13 15.81
C ASN A 43 -6.37 -51.64 16.06
N ASN A 44 -7.61 -51.18 15.85
CA ASN A 44 -8.78 -51.25 16.73
C ASN A 44 -8.75 -50.16 17.83
N ASP A 45 -9.64 -49.18 17.70
CA ASP A 45 -10.80 -49.16 18.60
C ASP A 45 -12.02 -48.45 17.96
N VAL A 46 -13.22 -48.78 18.45
CA VAL A 46 -14.51 -48.53 17.79
C VAL A 46 -15.54 -48.04 18.81
N GLN A 47 -16.37 -47.05 18.44
CA GLN A 47 -17.80 -47.10 18.81
C GLN A 47 -18.72 -46.29 17.90
N ARG A 48 -19.82 -46.94 17.50
CA ARG A 48 -20.93 -46.42 16.67
C ARG A 48 -22.18 -47.22 17.02
N VAL A 49 -23.27 -46.55 17.40
CA VAL A 49 -24.63 -47.11 17.53
C VAL A 49 -25.58 -45.96 17.14
N SER A 50 -26.33 -45.95 16.03
CA SER A 50 -27.38 -46.84 15.47
C SER A 50 -28.80 -46.32 15.78
N SER A 51 -29.67 -46.52 14.78
CA SER A 51 -31.03 -45.98 14.62
C SER A 51 -32.15 -46.76 15.35
N SER A 52 -33.33 -46.14 15.49
CA SER A 52 -34.61 -46.85 15.56
C SER A 52 -35.77 -46.02 14.94
N ILE A 53 -36.97 -46.61 14.87
CA ILE A 53 -38.02 -46.38 13.84
C ILE A 53 -39.40 -46.06 14.49
N SER A 54 -40.24 -45.27 13.79
CA SER A 54 -41.73 -45.14 13.67
C SER A 54 -42.70 -45.89 14.65
N PRO A 55 -44.03 -45.58 14.79
CA PRO A 55 -44.94 -44.98 13.77
C PRO A 55 -46.20 -44.15 14.21
N SER A 56 -47.01 -43.77 13.20
CA SER A 56 -48.50 -43.65 13.19
C SER A 56 -49.22 -42.33 13.60
N GLY A 57 -50.31 -41.99 12.87
CA GLY A 57 -51.40 -41.12 13.36
C GLY A 57 -51.92 -39.97 12.47
N SER A 58 -52.90 -40.24 11.59
CA SER A 58 -53.87 -39.26 11.02
C SER A 58 -55.29 -39.74 11.38
N PRO A 59 -56.44 -39.06 11.06
CA PRO A 59 -56.71 -37.67 10.61
C PRO A 59 -57.90 -36.99 11.37
N LYS A 60 -58.33 -35.76 11.02
CA LYS A 60 -59.75 -35.37 10.68
C LYS A 60 -60.12 -33.86 10.68
N ASN A 61 -60.91 -33.54 9.66
CA ASN A 61 -61.78 -32.41 9.27
C ASN A 61 -62.59 -31.58 10.33
N LEU A 62 -63.08 -30.41 9.86
CA LEU A 62 -64.39 -29.70 10.02
C LEU A 62 -64.20 -28.18 10.26
N THR A 63 -64.47 -27.23 9.34
CA THR A 63 -65.74 -26.68 8.75
C THR A 63 -66.51 -25.63 9.56
N SER A 64 -66.52 -24.39 9.05
CA SER A 64 -67.63 -23.39 8.94
C SER A 64 -68.55 -23.00 10.12
N SER A 65 -68.66 -21.69 10.37
CA SER A 65 -69.91 -20.87 10.41
C SER A 65 -69.54 -19.38 10.65
N ASN A 66 -70.00 -18.35 9.94
CA ASN A 66 -71.34 -17.83 9.58
C ASN A 66 -72.05 -16.95 10.65
N THR A 67 -71.87 -15.61 10.49
CA THR A 67 -72.92 -14.53 10.58
C THR A 67 -73.66 -14.30 11.94
N PRO A 68 -74.54 -13.27 12.12
CA PRO A 68 -74.79 -12.02 11.37
C PRO A 68 -75.03 -10.70 12.19
N MET A 69 -74.99 -9.57 11.46
CA MET A 69 -75.84 -8.34 11.54
C MET A 69 -76.34 -7.71 12.86
N LYS A 70 -76.16 -6.37 12.95
CA LYS A 70 -77.15 -5.25 13.17
C LYS A 70 -76.39 -4.02 13.73
N LYS A 71 -76.78 -2.75 13.56
CA LYS A 71 -77.98 -2.08 12.99
C LYS A 71 -77.57 -0.69 12.44
N ALA A 72 -78.49 0.06 11.80
CA ALA A 72 -78.17 1.25 10.99
C ALA A 72 -78.81 2.58 11.46
N ARG A 73 -78.38 3.69 10.81
CA ARG A 73 -79.05 5.00 10.60
C ARG A 73 -79.23 6.00 11.77
N SER A 74 -78.64 7.19 11.62
CA SER A 74 -79.29 8.45 11.15
C SER A 74 -78.21 9.56 11.07
N LEU A 75 -77.93 10.25 9.95
CA LEU A 75 -78.72 11.28 9.25
C LEU A 75 -79.23 12.42 10.15
N ALA A 76 -78.61 13.61 10.09
CA ALA A 76 -79.18 14.78 9.40
C ALA A 76 -78.43 16.13 9.62
N ILE A 77 -78.25 16.88 8.51
CA ILE A 77 -78.29 18.36 8.38
C ILE A 77 -77.12 19.24 8.93
N LYS A 78 -76.55 20.04 8.01
CA LYS A 78 -75.75 21.27 8.24
C LYS A 78 -76.66 22.51 8.11
N PRO A 79 -76.26 23.67 8.63
CA PRO A 79 -75.79 24.72 7.72
C PRO A 79 -74.45 25.35 8.14
N ARG A 80 -74.03 26.41 7.43
CA ARG A 80 -72.62 26.81 7.20
C ARG A 80 -72.47 28.33 7.30
N HIS A 81 -71.57 28.82 8.16
CA HIS A 81 -70.93 30.14 8.02
C HIS A 81 -69.44 30.07 8.42
N THR A 82 -68.64 31.05 8.03
CA THR A 82 -67.26 30.80 7.51
C THR A 82 -66.16 31.73 8.03
N ARG A 83 -64.95 31.15 8.24
CA ARG A 83 -63.60 31.77 8.37
C ARG A 83 -63.39 32.65 9.60
N SER A 84 -62.35 32.47 10.43
CA SER A 84 -60.89 32.39 10.16
C SER A 84 -60.13 31.62 11.29
N PRO A 85 -58.80 31.37 11.21
CA PRO A 85 -58.17 30.22 11.90
C PRO A 85 -57.52 30.49 13.28
N SER A 86 -57.47 29.44 14.11
CA SER A 86 -56.85 29.39 15.46
C SER A 86 -55.37 28.99 15.45
N PRO A 87 -54.60 29.30 16.50
CA PRO A 87 -53.35 28.64 16.85
C PRO A 87 -53.51 27.59 18.00
N ALA A 88 -52.77 26.49 17.87
CA ALA A 88 -52.21 25.56 18.89
C ALA A 88 -52.97 25.23 20.21
N MET A 89 -53.24 23.93 20.43
CA MET A 89 -52.55 23.10 21.45
C MET A 89 -52.95 21.60 21.42
N VAL A 90 -51.94 20.73 21.62
CA VAL A 90 -51.93 19.32 22.14
C VAL A 90 -52.97 18.29 21.64
N PRO A 91 -52.48 17.08 21.29
CA PRO A 91 -53.18 15.83 21.57
C PRO A 91 -52.35 14.87 22.46
N ASP A 92 -53.06 14.13 23.31
CA ASP A 92 -52.54 13.11 24.24
C ASP A 92 -52.21 11.76 23.58
N ASP A 93 -51.33 11.03 24.27
CA ASP A 93 -51.28 9.58 24.49
C ASP A 93 -51.41 8.59 23.30
N CYS A 94 -50.29 7.92 22.98
CA CYS A 94 -50.20 6.75 22.11
C CYS A 94 -49.02 5.84 22.52
N ASP A 95 -49.32 4.78 23.27
CA ASP A 95 -48.56 3.51 23.39
C ASP A 95 -47.02 3.58 23.56
N GLU A 96 -46.56 3.96 24.77
CA GLU A 96 -45.13 3.97 25.16
C GLU A 96 -44.44 2.58 25.17
N LYS A 97 -45.19 1.48 24.94
CA LYS A 97 -44.64 0.11 24.85
C LYS A 97 -44.42 -0.42 23.43
N ALA A 98 -44.80 0.31 22.38
CA ALA A 98 -44.59 -0.09 20.99
C ALA A 98 -43.34 0.54 20.33
N MET A 99 -42.65 1.46 21.03
CA MET A 99 -41.56 2.27 20.47
C MET A 99 -40.16 1.96 21.06
N ILE A 100 -40.03 0.85 21.80
CA ILE A 100 -38.77 0.37 22.40
C ILE A 100 -38.50 -1.09 21.97
N ASP A 101 -38.33 -1.34 20.66
CA ASP A 101 -37.21 -2.14 20.11
C ASP A 101 -37.30 -2.31 18.58
N PRO A 102 -36.55 -1.51 17.81
CA PRO A 102 -35.78 -2.11 16.70
C PRO A 102 -34.39 -1.48 16.49
N LEU A 103 -33.93 -0.65 17.45
CA LEU A 103 -32.67 0.08 17.38
C LEU A 103 -31.56 -0.52 18.25
N ILE A 104 -31.89 -1.17 19.37
CA ILE A 104 -30.89 -1.75 20.29
C ILE A 104 -30.27 -3.02 19.67
N ASP A 105 -31.08 -3.83 18.99
CA ASP A 105 -30.61 -5.09 18.38
C ASP A 105 -29.69 -4.89 17.15
N LYS A 106 -29.75 -3.73 16.48
CA LYS A 106 -28.88 -3.42 15.33
C LYS A 106 -27.43 -3.11 15.70
N GLN A 107 -27.11 -2.92 16.98
CA GLN A 107 -25.76 -2.55 17.41
C GLN A 107 -24.92 -3.76 17.87
N LYS A 108 -25.53 -4.93 18.09
CA LYS A 108 -24.81 -6.18 18.43
C LYS A 108 -24.36 -6.97 17.22
N ASP A 109 -25.04 -6.83 16.08
CA ASP A 109 -24.80 -7.63 14.87
C ASP A 109 -24.19 -6.79 13.72
N LEU A 110 -23.18 -5.98 14.04
CA LEU A 110 -22.23 -5.42 13.07
C LEU A 110 -21.35 -6.56 12.52
N LYS A 111 -21.97 -7.46 11.76
CA LYS A 111 -21.29 -8.51 11.00
C LYS A 111 -20.22 -7.83 10.15
N ILE A 112 -18.96 -8.16 10.45
CA ILE A 112 -17.79 -7.80 9.65
C ILE A 112 -18.19 -8.02 8.19
N ALA A 113 -18.12 -6.97 7.39
CA ALA A 113 -18.73 -6.95 6.06
C ALA A 113 -18.03 -7.97 5.17
N SER A 114 -18.54 -9.21 5.15
CA SER A 114 -17.96 -10.24 4.29
C SER A 114 -18.08 -9.77 2.85
N PRO A 115 -17.12 -10.08 1.99
CA PRO A 115 -17.23 -9.91 0.55
C PRO A 115 -18.43 -10.52 -0.15
N TRP A 116 -19.11 -11.47 0.50
CA TRP A 116 -20.39 -12.02 0.06
C TRP A 116 -21.59 -11.41 0.81
N SER A 117 -21.36 -10.40 1.66
CA SER A 117 -22.40 -9.56 2.25
C SER A 117 -23.09 -8.80 1.13
N ARG A 118 -24.30 -9.26 0.81
CA ARG A 118 -25.09 -8.86 -0.35
C ARG A 118 -25.17 -7.33 -0.48
N GLU A 119 -24.39 -6.74 -1.38
CA GLU A 119 -24.72 -5.44 -1.93
C GLU A 119 -25.90 -5.66 -2.90
N PHE A 120 -27.08 -5.16 -2.56
CA PHE A 120 -28.33 -5.26 -3.35
C PHE A 120 -28.26 -4.56 -4.73
N ASP A 121 -27.07 -4.21 -5.23
CA ASP A 121 -26.86 -3.29 -6.35
C ASP A 121 -26.56 -3.98 -7.70
N PHE A 122 -26.03 -5.21 -7.69
CA PHE A 122 -25.63 -5.95 -8.88
C PHE A 122 -26.63 -7.05 -9.25
N SER A 123 -26.51 -7.59 -10.47
CA SER A 123 -27.11 -8.91 -10.77
C SER A 123 -26.46 -9.96 -9.89
N GLU A 124 -27.26 -10.79 -9.24
CA GLU A 124 -26.83 -11.74 -8.19
C GLU A 124 -25.63 -12.59 -8.63
N SER A 125 -25.61 -12.99 -9.91
CA SER A 125 -24.52 -13.73 -10.57
C SER A 125 -23.11 -13.10 -10.46
N PHE A 126 -22.96 -11.79 -10.26
CA PHE A 126 -21.63 -11.17 -10.12
C PHE A 126 -21.02 -11.35 -8.72
N TYR A 127 -21.87 -11.55 -7.70
CA TYR A 127 -21.47 -11.81 -6.31
C TYR A 127 -21.73 -13.27 -5.89
N THR A 128 -22.03 -14.17 -6.83
CA THR A 128 -21.95 -15.61 -6.59
C THR A 128 -20.53 -16.11 -6.90
N PRO A 129 -19.86 -16.85 -6.00
CA PRO A 129 -18.51 -17.35 -6.24
C PRO A 129 -18.51 -18.47 -7.29
N HIS A 130 -18.23 -18.11 -8.55
CA HIS A 130 -18.09 -19.06 -9.67
C HIS A 130 -16.72 -19.76 -9.67
N THR A 131 -16.38 -20.44 -8.57
CA THR A 131 -15.05 -21.02 -8.34
C THR A 131 -14.64 -22.03 -9.40
N VAL A 132 -15.57 -22.92 -9.79
CA VAL A 132 -15.34 -23.93 -10.86
C VAL A 132 -15.13 -23.28 -12.22
N LEU A 133 -15.88 -22.22 -12.55
CA LEU A 133 -15.69 -21.47 -13.80
C LEU A 133 -14.32 -20.79 -13.83
N CYS A 134 -13.88 -20.22 -12.70
CA CYS A 134 -12.56 -19.62 -12.58
C CYS A 134 -11.44 -20.66 -12.71
N LEU A 135 -11.60 -21.84 -12.12
CA LEU A 135 -10.68 -22.97 -12.30
C LEU A 135 -10.57 -23.39 -13.78
N VAL A 136 -11.71 -23.59 -14.45
CA VAL A 136 -11.75 -23.93 -15.89
C VAL A 136 -11.11 -22.83 -16.72
N PHE A 137 -11.37 -21.56 -16.43
CA PHE A 137 -10.76 -20.42 -17.11
C PHE A 137 -9.23 -20.41 -16.96
N ILE A 138 -8.71 -20.62 -15.73
CA ILE A 138 -7.27 -20.71 -15.48
C ILE A 138 -6.65 -21.86 -16.29
N VAL A 139 -7.26 -23.06 -16.26
CA VAL A 139 -6.79 -24.21 -17.04
C VAL A 139 -6.79 -23.92 -18.55
N VAL A 140 -7.86 -23.33 -19.08
CA VAL A 140 -7.95 -22.94 -20.51
C VAL A 140 -6.88 -21.92 -20.87
N CYS A 141 -6.65 -20.89 -20.03
CA CYS A 141 -5.57 -19.93 -20.26
C CYS A 141 -4.18 -20.59 -20.25
N VAL A 142 -3.89 -21.51 -19.32
CA VAL A 142 -2.64 -22.27 -19.29
C VAL A 142 -2.47 -23.13 -20.55
N LEU A 143 -3.54 -23.80 -21.01
CA LEU A 143 -3.51 -24.57 -22.27
C LEU A 143 -3.29 -23.69 -23.51
N LEU A 144 -3.85 -22.47 -23.53
CA LEU A 144 -3.60 -21.50 -24.59
C LEU A 144 -2.15 -20.98 -24.58
N LEU A 145 -1.57 -20.72 -23.41
CA LEU A 145 -0.15 -20.34 -23.27
C LEU A 145 0.77 -21.51 -23.69
N MET A 146 0.43 -22.75 -23.34
CA MET A 146 1.16 -23.94 -23.78
C MET A 146 1.09 -24.13 -25.31
N ARG A 147 -0.07 -23.86 -25.92
CA ARG A 147 -0.22 -23.85 -27.38
C ARG A 147 0.62 -22.74 -28.04
N TYR A 148 0.65 -21.55 -27.45
CA TYR A 148 1.45 -20.42 -27.93
C TYR A 148 2.96 -20.72 -27.86
N TYR A 149 3.43 -21.35 -26.77
CA TYR A 149 4.79 -21.87 -26.65
C TYR A 149 5.13 -22.82 -27.81
N HIS A 150 4.30 -23.85 -28.03
CA HIS A 150 4.59 -24.89 -29.02
C HIS A 150 4.56 -24.40 -30.48
N TYR A 151 3.85 -23.33 -30.79
CA TYR A 151 3.67 -22.87 -32.18
C TYR A 151 4.74 -21.88 -32.66
N ASN A 152 5.41 -21.17 -31.75
CA ASN A 152 6.31 -20.05 -32.10
C ASN A 152 7.81 -20.39 -32.05
N ASP A 153 8.19 -21.64 -31.74
CA ASP A 153 9.57 -22.13 -31.61
C ASP A 153 10.47 -21.14 -30.84
N MET A 154 10.03 -20.86 -29.61
CA MET A 154 10.56 -19.78 -28.78
C MET A 154 11.95 -20.12 -28.23
N GLY A 155 12.78 -19.10 -28.05
CA GLY A 155 14.10 -19.25 -27.41
C GLY A 155 14.00 -19.32 -25.89
N VAL A 156 14.95 -20.01 -25.26
CA VAL A 156 15.00 -20.31 -23.80
C VAL A 156 14.63 -19.15 -22.87
N VAL A 157 15.09 -17.92 -23.15
CA VAL A 157 14.76 -16.73 -22.34
C VAL A 157 13.27 -16.39 -22.42
N SER A 158 12.67 -16.51 -23.60
CA SER A 158 11.23 -16.32 -23.83
C SER A 158 10.41 -17.43 -23.18
N ASP A 159 10.90 -18.67 -23.19
CA ASP A 159 10.24 -19.81 -22.53
C ASP A 159 10.16 -19.60 -21.01
N ILE A 160 11.28 -19.18 -20.39
CA ILE A 160 11.34 -18.85 -18.97
C ILE A 160 10.41 -17.67 -18.65
N LYS A 161 10.41 -16.60 -19.46
CA LYS A 161 9.48 -15.47 -19.29
C LYS A 161 8.01 -15.90 -19.35
N LEU A 162 7.66 -16.76 -20.31
CA LEU A 162 6.30 -17.29 -20.49
C LEU A 162 5.89 -18.22 -19.34
N GLY A 163 6.81 -19.08 -18.87
CA GLY A 163 6.60 -19.96 -17.71
C GLY A 163 6.39 -19.18 -16.41
N LEU A 164 7.22 -18.17 -16.15
CA LEU A 164 7.07 -17.27 -15.00
C LEU A 164 5.75 -16.49 -15.06
N PHE A 165 5.37 -15.99 -16.25
CA PHE A 165 4.07 -15.35 -16.45
C PHE A 165 2.89 -16.30 -16.19
N ALA A 166 2.95 -17.53 -16.70
CA ALA A 166 1.91 -18.54 -16.48
C ALA A 166 1.78 -18.93 -15.00
N ALA A 167 2.90 -19.06 -14.29
CA ALA A 167 2.94 -19.34 -12.85
C ALA A 167 2.32 -18.18 -12.04
N ALA A 168 2.74 -16.94 -12.31
CA ALA A 168 2.20 -15.75 -11.66
C ALA A 168 0.70 -15.57 -11.93
N PHE A 169 0.26 -15.73 -13.18
CA PHE A 169 -1.16 -15.71 -13.57
C PHE A 169 -1.98 -16.77 -12.82
N THR A 170 -1.47 -18.00 -12.75
CA THR A 170 -2.14 -19.11 -12.05
C THR A 170 -2.25 -18.83 -10.55
N PHE A 171 -1.18 -18.33 -9.92
CA PHE A 171 -1.19 -17.97 -8.50
C PHE A 171 -2.12 -16.80 -8.20
N ILE A 172 -2.13 -15.74 -9.01
CA ILE A 172 -3.05 -14.61 -8.85
C ILE A 172 -4.50 -15.06 -9.04
N GLY A 173 -4.78 -15.92 -10.03
CA GLY A 173 -6.11 -16.52 -10.23
C GLY A 173 -6.56 -17.36 -9.04
N PHE A 174 -5.70 -18.25 -8.54
CA PHE A 174 -5.95 -19.01 -7.31
C PHE A 174 -6.20 -18.09 -6.11
N GLY A 175 -5.34 -17.08 -5.92
CA GLY A 175 -5.42 -16.16 -4.79
C GLY A 175 -6.69 -15.30 -4.82
N THR A 176 -7.09 -14.83 -6.00
CA THR A 176 -8.36 -14.11 -6.25
C THR A 176 -9.57 -14.89 -5.73
N VAL A 177 -9.54 -16.23 -5.81
CA VAL A 177 -10.62 -17.11 -5.36
C VAL A 177 -10.49 -17.54 -3.90
N ASN A 178 -9.27 -17.79 -3.40
CA ASN A 178 -9.03 -18.52 -2.15
C ASN A 178 -8.38 -17.70 -1.02
N LEU A 179 -7.77 -16.54 -1.30
CA LEU A 179 -7.16 -15.71 -0.25
C LEU A 179 -8.24 -15.04 0.62
N PRO A 180 -7.90 -14.71 1.88
CA PRO A 180 -8.81 -14.03 2.79
C PRO A 180 -9.17 -12.64 2.31
N ASP A 181 -10.28 -12.16 2.85
CA ASP A 181 -10.89 -10.90 2.51
C ASP A 181 -10.28 -9.72 3.25
N SER A 182 -10.01 -8.63 2.53
CA SER A 182 -9.65 -7.35 3.14
C SER A 182 -10.90 -6.57 3.59
N LEU A 183 -10.71 -5.59 4.46
CA LEU A 183 -11.73 -4.60 4.86
C LEU A 183 -12.20 -3.72 3.68
N MET A 184 -11.53 -3.78 2.53
CA MET A 184 -11.91 -3.08 1.31
C MET A 184 -12.91 -3.90 0.47
N VAL A 185 -14.14 -3.39 0.32
CA VAL A 185 -15.23 -4.08 -0.40
C VAL A 185 -15.28 -3.74 -1.90
N ARG A 186 -14.95 -2.50 -2.27
CA ARG A 186 -15.06 -1.98 -3.65
C ARG A 186 -13.68 -1.63 -4.22
N PRO A 187 -13.42 -1.74 -5.54
CA PRO A 187 -14.40 -1.94 -6.62
C PRO A 187 -15.04 -3.34 -6.64
N HIS A 188 -14.29 -4.38 -6.27
CA HIS A 188 -14.81 -5.71 -5.97
C HIS A 188 -13.83 -6.42 -5.03
N PRO A 189 -14.26 -7.30 -4.11
CA PRO A 189 -13.35 -7.95 -3.16
C PRO A 189 -12.29 -8.84 -3.82
N ALA A 190 -12.65 -9.47 -4.94
CA ALA A 190 -11.71 -10.23 -5.77
C ALA A 190 -10.48 -9.39 -6.21
N VAL A 191 -10.65 -8.08 -6.42
CA VAL A 191 -9.52 -7.18 -6.75
C VAL A 191 -8.55 -7.08 -5.58
N TRP A 192 -9.04 -6.97 -4.34
CA TRP A 192 -8.19 -6.87 -3.16
C TRP A 192 -7.51 -8.20 -2.82
N ARG A 193 -8.18 -9.34 -3.08
CA ARG A 193 -7.55 -10.67 -3.02
C ARG A 193 -6.46 -10.84 -4.10
N ALA A 194 -6.68 -10.34 -5.31
CA ALA A 194 -5.67 -10.33 -6.37
C ALA A 194 -4.47 -9.45 -5.99
N VAL A 195 -4.71 -8.27 -5.40
CA VAL A 195 -3.66 -7.38 -4.86
C VAL A 195 -2.87 -8.07 -3.74
N LEU A 196 -3.55 -8.79 -2.83
CA LEU A 196 -2.88 -9.60 -1.80
C LEU A 196 -2.04 -10.72 -2.43
N ALA A 197 -2.53 -11.38 -3.48
CA ALA A 197 -1.75 -12.38 -4.22
C ALA A 197 -0.50 -11.78 -4.88
N CYS A 198 -0.61 -10.58 -5.49
CA CYS A 198 0.54 -9.85 -6.04
C CYS A 198 1.56 -9.48 -4.95
N GLY A 199 1.09 -9.05 -3.77
CA GLY A 199 1.95 -8.79 -2.61
C GLY A 199 2.68 -10.04 -2.11
N ILE A 200 2.00 -11.20 -2.10
CA ILE A 200 2.59 -12.49 -1.73
C ILE A 200 3.67 -12.92 -2.74
N LEU A 201 3.37 -12.85 -4.04
CA LEU A 201 4.36 -13.10 -5.11
C LEU A 201 5.57 -12.16 -4.97
N TYR A 202 5.34 -10.89 -4.66
CA TYR A 202 6.42 -9.92 -4.55
C TYR A 202 7.35 -10.22 -3.37
N PHE A 203 6.84 -10.44 -2.15
CA PHE A 203 7.73 -10.78 -1.03
C PHE A 203 8.40 -12.15 -1.24
N THR A 204 7.73 -13.10 -1.90
CA THR A 204 8.32 -14.40 -2.25
C THR A 204 9.48 -14.23 -3.24
N PHE A 205 9.33 -13.35 -4.24
CA PHE A 205 10.40 -12.96 -5.13
C PHE A 205 11.54 -12.24 -4.41
N MET A 206 11.25 -11.31 -3.47
CA MET A 206 12.27 -10.66 -2.64
C MET A 206 13.06 -11.67 -1.80
N THR A 207 12.40 -12.66 -1.20
CA THR A 207 13.06 -13.78 -0.50
C THR A 207 13.94 -14.60 -1.45
N PHE A 208 13.51 -14.83 -2.70
CA PHE A 208 14.34 -15.52 -3.69
C PHE A 208 15.60 -14.72 -4.07
N VAL A 209 15.47 -13.44 -4.43
CA VAL A 209 16.64 -12.61 -4.80
C VAL A 209 17.55 -12.26 -3.63
N LEU A 210 17.10 -12.46 -2.38
CA LEU A 210 17.93 -12.32 -1.18
C LEU A 210 19.09 -13.34 -1.12
N PHE A 211 18.91 -14.53 -1.70
CA PHE A 211 19.94 -15.58 -1.74
C PHE A 211 20.82 -15.53 -3.01
N ILE A 212 20.72 -14.46 -3.79
CA ILE A 212 21.47 -14.25 -5.04
C ILE A 212 22.45 -13.09 -4.83
N ASP A 213 23.64 -13.18 -5.40
CA ASP A 213 24.65 -12.10 -5.39
C ASP A 213 24.29 -10.98 -6.38
N LEU A 214 24.79 -9.77 -6.13
CA LEU A 214 24.49 -8.60 -6.96
C LEU A 214 24.79 -8.79 -8.46
N LYS A 215 25.89 -9.47 -8.81
CA LYS A 215 26.28 -9.69 -10.22
C LYS A 215 25.27 -10.60 -10.92
N THR A 216 24.83 -11.68 -10.26
CA THR A 216 23.77 -12.54 -10.79
C THR A 216 22.41 -11.83 -10.83
N VAL A 217 22.11 -10.89 -9.91
CA VAL A 217 20.91 -10.04 -10.01
C VAL A 217 20.97 -9.12 -11.24
N HIS A 218 22.11 -8.46 -11.52
CA HIS A 218 22.26 -7.65 -12.75
C HIS A 218 22.12 -8.50 -14.02
N GLN A 219 22.64 -9.74 -14.03
CA GLN A 219 22.43 -10.68 -15.14
C GLN A 219 20.94 -11.06 -15.29
N LEU A 220 20.23 -11.32 -14.19
CA LEU A 220 18.80 -11.60 -14.20
C LEU A 220 17.99 -10.42 -14.78
N LEU A 221 18.35 -9.19 -14.44
CA LEU A 221 17.77 -7.97 -15.01
C LEU A 221 18.12 -7.82 -16.51
N GLY A 222 19.33 -8.15 -16.93
CA GLY A 222 19.74 -8.16 -18.33
C GLY A 222 18.95 -9.13 -19.21
N TYR A 223 18.50 -10.28 -18.67
CA TYR A 223 17.55 -11.15 -19.37
C TYR A 223 16.16 -10.52 -19.51
N TYR A 224 15.76 -9.61 -18.63
CA TYR A 224 14.51 -8.86 -18.75
C TYR A 224 14.64 -7.73 -19.78
N ASP A 225 15.56 -6.79 -19.55
CA ASP A 225 15.95 -5.69 -20.46
C ASP A 225 17.49 -5.59 -20.52
N PRO A 226 18.12 -5.88 -21.67
CA PRO A 226 19.57 -5.81 -21.85
C PRO A 226 20.18 -4.43 -21.55
N LYS A 227 19.40 -3.34 -21.64
CA LYS A 227 19.91 -1.98 -21.37
C LYS A 227 20.32 -1.76 -19.92
N LEU A 228 19.82 -2.58 -18.99
CA LEU A 228 20.19 -2.55 -17.57
C LEU A 228 21.61 -3.10 -17.31
N LEU A 229 22.28 -3.64 -18.33
CA LEU A 229 23.68 -4.05 -18.27
C LEU A 229 24.66 -2.90 -18.58
N GLU A 230 24.17 -1.77 -19.11
CA GLU A 230 24.98 -0.60 -19.45
C GLU A 230 24.97 0.42 -18.30
N PRO A 231 26.08 1.13 -18.04
CA PRO A 231 26.12 2.17 -17.01
C PRO A 231 25.28 3.38 -17.44
N ILE A 232 24.19 3.62 -16.72
CA ILE A 232 23.32 4.78 -16.95
C ILE A 232 23.93 6.02 -16.27
N PRO A 233 24.04 7.18 -16.95
CA PRO A 233 24.45 8.42 -16.29
C PRO A 233 23.37 8.87 -15.30
N GLU A 234 23.74 9.01 -14.02
CA GLU A 234 22.87 9.66 -13.04
C GLU A 234 22.74 11.15 -13.36
N ARG A 235 21.51 11.68 -13.21
CA ARG A 235 21.24 13.11 -13.38
C ARG A 235 21.51 13.83 -12.06
N ALA A 236 22.41 14.80 -12.05
CA ALA A 236 22.56 15.75 -10.95
C ALA A 236 21.54 16.89 -11.11
N TYR A 237 20.83 17.23 -10.03
CA TYR A 237 19.80 18.29 -10.05
C TYR A 237 20.33 19.62 -9.50
N ALA A 238 21.20 19.58 -8.49
CA ALA A 238 21.81 20.78 -7.87
C ALA A 238 23.12 21.28 -8.51
N GLU A 239 23.32 21.13 -9.84
CA GLU A 239 24.50 21.71 -10.51
C GLU A 239 24.42 23.24 -10.66
N ASP A 240 23.23 23.77 -10.96
CA ASP A 240 22.98 25.21 -11.07
C ASP A 240 21.62 25.57 -10.49
N CYS A 241 21.61 26.04 -9.24
CA CYS A 241 20.39 26.38 -8.50
C CYS A 241 19.85 27.79 -8.77
N ARG A 242 20.34 28.49 -9.80
CA ARG A 242 19.81 29.80 -10.20
C ARG A 242 18.46 29.63 -10.90
N ILE A 243 17.41 30.27 -10.37
CA ILE A 243 16.07 30.24 -10.97
C ILE A 243 16.06 30.81 -12.40
N SER A 244 16.84 31.88 -12.63
CA SER A 244 16.95 32.58 -13.90
C SER A 244 18.35 33.17 -14.10
N THR A 245 18.85 33.18 -15.33
CA THR A 245 20.03 33.96 -15.75
C THR A 245 19.66 34.92 -16.88
N ALA A 246 20.53 35.88 -17.20
CA ALA A 246 20.30 36.82 -18.30
C ALA A 246 20.18 36.13 -19.67
N GLU A 247 20.90 35.01 -19.84
CA GLU A 247 20.88 34.18 -21.06
C GLU A 247 19.71 33.17 -21.06
N ARG A 248 19.34 32.66 -19.87
CA ARG A 248 18.28 31.65 -19.67
C ARG A 248 17.31 32.13 -18.57
N PRO A 249 16.31 32.97 -18.92
CA PRO A 249 15.38 33.53 -17.92
C PRO A 249 14.45 32.49 -17.28
N TYR A 250 14.31 31.30 -17.89
CA TYR A 250 13.48 30.21 -17.41
C TYR A 250 14.29 28.96 -17.05
N LEU A 251 15.52 29.13 -16.54
CA LEU A 251 16.45 28.04 -16.22
C LEU A 251 15.81 26.97 -15.30
N PHE A 252 15.00 27.38 -14.32
CA PHE A 252 14.25 26.46 -13.45
C PHE A 252 13.36 25.45 -14.21
N LEU A 253 12.93 25.76 -15.45
CA LEU A 253 12.15 24.82 -16.27
C LEU A 253 12.95 23.58 -16.70
N GLU A 254 14.28 23.67 -16.78
CA GLU A 254 15.13 22.54 -17.16
C GLU A 254 15.09 21.42 -16.10
N ASN A 255 14.87 21.78 -14.82
CA ASN A 255 14.76 20.83 -13.71
C ASN A 255 13.37 20.20 -13.56
N LEU A 256 12.34 20.70 -14.26
CA LEU A 256 10.99 20.15 -14.17
C LEU A 256 10.87 18.81 -14.91
N ASP A 257 10.90 17.69 -14.17
CA ASP A 257 10.72 16.34 -14.73
C ASP A 257 9.45 15.64 -14.16
N ILE A 258 9.24 14.39 -14.58
CA ILE A 258 8.16 13.48 -14.16
C ILE A 258 8.01 13.35 -12.64
N PHE A 259 9.05 13.65 -11.87
CA PHE A 259 9.04 13.65 -10.41
C PHE A 259 7.96 14.59 -9.84
N ILE A 260 7.73 15.75 -10.44
CA ILE A 260 6.63 16.67 -10.06
C ILE A 260 5.27 15.95 -10.08
N VAL A 261 5.02 15.20 -11.16
CA VAL A 261 3.77 14.45 -11.33
C VAL A 261 3.72 13.27 -10.36
N ALA A 262 4.85 12.60 -10.13
CA ALA A 262 4.97 11.49 -9.19
C ALA A 262 4.75 11.95 -7.72
N HIS A 263 5.31 13.09 -7.32
CA HIS A 263 5.15 13.70 -6.01
C HIS A 263 3.71 14.19 -5.82
N ALA A 264 3.18 15.00 -6.75
CA ALA A 264 1.79 15.48 -6.66
C ALA A 264 0.75 14.34 -6.60
N LEU A 265 0.83 13.36 -7.50
CA LEU A 265 -0.08 12.19 -7.46
C LEU A 265 0.19 11.29 -6.25
N GLY A 266 1.45 11.15 -5.85
CA GLY A 266 1.87 10.44 -4.65
C GLY A 266 1.21 11.01 -3.40
N TYR A 267 1.18 12.33 -3.22
CA TYR A 267 0.55 12.97 -2.06
C TYR A 267 -0.98 12.99 -2.13
N VAL A 268 -1.59 12.99 -3.32
CA VAL A 268 -3.04 12.66 -3.45
C VAL A 268 -3.31 11.27 -2.87
N VAL A 269 -2.54 10.26 -3.29
CA VAL A 269 -2.69 8.86 -2.87
C VAL A 269 -2.42 8.68 -1.38
N LYS A 270 -1.27 9.16 -0.86
CA LYS A 270 -0.91 9.12 0.56
C LYS A 270 -2.00 9.77 1.43
N THR A 271 -2.55 10.91 1.00
CA THR A 271 -3.67 11.58 1.70
C THR A 271 -4.95 10.77 1.67
N LEU A 272 -5.26 10.09 0.56
CA LEU A 272 -6.42 9.18 0.47
C LEU A 272 -6.28 7.95 1.37
N MET A 273 -5.06 7.45 1.57
CA MET A 273 -4.74 6.30 2.44
C MET A 273 -4.78 6.69 3.92
N LEU A 274 -4.07 7.77 4.30
CA LEU A 274 -3.97 8.24 5.69
C LEU A 274 -5.24 8.96 6.16
N ARG A 275 -6.03 9.53 5.26
CA ARG A 275 -7.28 10.28 5.53
C ARG A 275 -7.15 11.47 6.49
N ASP A 276 -5.94 11.88 6.82
CA ASP A 276 -5.61 13.04 7.64
C ASP A 276 -4.46 13.82 6.97
N TRP A 277 -4.70 15.10 6.69
CA TRP A 277 -3.75 15.99 6.04
C TRP A 277 -2.52 16.28 6.90
N ARG A 278 -2.65 16.25 8.23
CA ARG A 278 -1.56 16.52 9.17
C ARG A 278 -0.51 15.41 9.09
N LEU A 279 -0.96 14.16 8.96
CA LEU A 279 -0.06 13.02 8.77
C LEU A 279 0.58 13.04 7.38
N ALA A 280 -0.16 13.44 6.34
CA ALA A 280 0.40 13.61 5.00
C ALA A 280 1.48 14.73 4.97
N THR A 281 1.23 15.88 5.60
CA THR A 281 2.24 16.94 5.75
C THR A 281 3.43 16.50 6.62
N CYS A 282 3.20 15.73 7.69
CA CYS A 282 4.27 15.17 8.50
C CYS A 282 5.15 14.21 7.69
N LEU A 283 4.54 13.39 6.83
CA LEU A 283 5.26 12.48 5.93
C LEU A 283 6.06 13.25 4.87
N SER A 284 5.49 14.34 4.32
CA SER A 284 6.20 15.25 3.42
C SER A 284 7.45 15.83 4.05
N LEU A 285 7.31 16.56 5.16
CA LEU A 285 8.46 17.19 5.83
C LEU A 285 9.49 16.17 6.30
N ALA A 286 9.07 14.98 6.74
CA ALA A 286 10.00 13.91 7.13
C ALA A 286 10.74 13.31 5.93
N PHE A 287 10.14 13.29 4.73
CA PHE A 287 10.81 12.80 3.53
C PHE A 287 11.88 13.79 3.05
N GLU A 288 11.59 15.10 2.96
CA GLU A 288 12.60 16.14 2.64
C GLU A 288 13.81 16.09 3.57
N VAL A 289 13.56 15.94 4.88
CA VAL A 289 14.63 15.85 5.88
C VAL A 289 15.42 14.54 5.68
N SER A 290 14.79 13.47 5.21
CA SER A 290 15.47 12.21 4.87
C SER A 290 16.34 12.36 3.63
N GLU A 291 15.87 13.06 2.59
CA GLU A 291 16.65 13.35 1.38
C GLU A 291 17.87 14.21 1.71
N LEU A 292 17.68 15.35 2.39
CA LEU A 292 18.76 16.22 2.87
C LEU A 292 19.74 15.49 3.80
N SER A 293 19.28 14.48 4.53
CA SER A 293 20.15 13.63 5.38
C SER A 293 20.96 12.63 4.57
N LEU A 294 20.42 12.10 3.46
CA LEU A 294 20.99 11.00 2.68
C LEU A 294 21.64 11.43 1.36
N GLN A 295 21.51 12.71 0.97
CA GLN A 295 22.12 13.31 -0.23
C GLN A 295 23.65 13.14 -0.35
N HIS A 296 24.33 12.76 0.74
CA HIS A 296 25.76 12.43 0.72
C HIS A 296 26.01 11.13 -0.07
N ILE A 297 25.27 10.06 0.27
CA ILE A 297 25.33 8.75 -0.39
C ILE A 297 24.41 8.59 -1.62
N LEU A 298 23.39 9.44 -1.78
CA LEU A 298 22.43 9.38 -2.88
C LEU A 298 22.44 10.68 -3.69
N PRO A 299 23.17 10.74 -4.82
CA PRO A 299 23.28 11.95 -5.64
C PRO A 299 21.94 12.48 -6.17
N ASN A 300 20.96 11.59 -6.40
CA ASN A 300 19.60 11.97 -6.81
C ASN A 300 18.89 12.88 -5.77
N PHE A 301 19.28 12.85 -4.49
CA PHE A 301 18.71 13.70 -3.43
C PHE A 301 19.46 15.04 -3.25
N ARG A 302 20.44 15.36 -4.12
CA ARG A 302 21.06 16.69 -4.16
C ARG A 302 20.26 17.58 -5.09
N GLU A 303 19.25 18.23 -4.51
CA GLU A 303 18.34 19.16 -5.19
C GLU A 303 18.47 20.59 -4.63
N CYS A 304 17.96 21.58 -5.35
CA CYS A 304 18.13 22.99 -4.99
C CYS A 304 17.21 23.42 -3.83
N TRP A 305 17.53 24.50 -3.12
CA TRP A 305 16.69 24.91 -1.96
C TRP A 305 15.23 25.20 -2.33
N TRP A 306 15.01 25.74 -3.52
CA TRP A 306 13.68 26.05 -4.03
C TRP A 306 12.96 24.80 -4.56
N ASP A 307 13.69 23.73 -4.87
CA ASP A 307 13.12 22.44 -5.25
C ASP A 307 12.44 21.83 -4.01
N HIS A 308 13.24 21.45 -3.00
CA HIS A 308 12.76 20.96 -1.70
C HIS A 308 11.63 21.83 -1.11
N LEU A 309 11.86 23.14 -0.96
CA LEU A 309 10.92 24.00 -0.23
C LEU A 309 9.72 24.49 -1.04
N ILE A 310 9.90 24.85 -2.31
CA ILE A 310 8.81 25.45 -3.10
C ILE A 310 8.18 24.40 -4.00
N LEU A 311 8.96 23.68 -4.80
CA LEU A 311 8.41 22.71 -5.73
C LEU A 311 7.83 21.51 -4.98
N ASP A 312 8.60 20.89 -4.09
CA ASP A 312 8.17 19.66 -3.44
C ASP A 312 7.27 19.88 -2.23
N VAL A 313 7.73 20.51 -1.13
CA VAL A 313 6.87 20.71 0.05
C VAL A 313 5.58 21.48 -0.29
N LEU A 314 5.68 22.62 -0.97
CA LEU A 314 4.54 23.53 -1.13
C LEU A 314 3.67 23.18 -2.35
N LEU A 315 4.24 23.01 -3.53
CA LEU A 315 3.46 22.82 -4.77
C LEU A 315 3.04 21.36 -4.98
N CYS A 316 3.98 20.41 -5.02
CA CYS A 316 3.71 19.00 -5.28
C CYS A 316 3.02 18.34 -4.08
N ASN A 317 3.70 18.31 -2.94
CA ASN A 317 3.29 17.57 -1.75
C ASN A 317 2.09 18.26 -1.07
N GLY A 318 2.18 19.58 -0.90
CA GLY A 318 1.08 20.43 -0.42
C GLY A 318 -0.13 20.44 -1.36
N GLY A 319 0.07 20.69 -2.65
CA GLY A 319 -1.00 20.68 -3.66
C GLY A 319 -1.69 19.32 -3.80
N GLY A 320 -0.90 18.24 -3.84
CA GLY A 320 -1.40 16.86 -3.82
C GLY A 320 -2.21 16.55 -2.56
N THR A 321 -1.76 17.04 -1.40
CA THR A 321 -2.52 16.92 -0.14
C THR A 321 -3.84 17.69 -0.18
N ILE A 322 -3.86 18.91 -0.75
CA ILE A 322 -5.09 19.70 -0.93
C ILE A 322 -6.10 18.98 -1.83
N VAL A 323 -5.64 18.46 -2.98
CA VAL A 323 -6.48 17.67 -3.90
C VAL A 323 -6.97 16.39 -3.23
N GLY A 324 -6.11 15.71 -2.46
CA GLY A 324 -6.48 14.57 -1.62
C GLY A 324 -7.60 14.91 -0.63
N VAL A 325 -7.46 15.98 0.15
CA VAL A 325 -8.49 16.45 1.11
C VAL A 325 -9.79 16.84 0.40
N TRP A 326 -9.72 17.46 -0.77
CA TRP A 326 -10.90 17.76 -1.57
C TRP A 326 -11.62 16.48 -2.02
N LEU A 327 -10.88 15.46 -2.49
CA LEU A 327 -11.43 14.14 -2.82
C LEU A 327 -12.03 13.44 -1.59
N LEU A 328 -11.36 13.46 -0.43
CA LEU A 328 -11.89 12.93 0.84
C LEU A 328 -13.26 13.55 1.18
N ARG A 329 -13.36 14.89 1.08
CA ARG A 329 -14.62 15.63 1.34
C ARG A 329 -15.69 15.30 0.31
N TRP A 330 -15.35 15.22 -0.97
CA TRP A 330 -16.27 14.85 -2.05
C TRP A 330 -16.81 13.43 -1.89
N LEU A 331 -15.95 12.46 -1.56
CA LEU A 331 -16.34 11.08 -1.26
C LEU A 331 -17.25 10.98 -0.03
N LYS A 332 -16.95 11.75 1.03
CA LYS A 332 -17.77 11.80 2.26
C LYS A 332 -19.13 12.46 2.05
N ALA A 333 -19.23 13.46 1.17
CA ALA A 333 -20.49 14.14 0.84
C ALA A 333 -21.41 13.32 -0.09
N LYS A 334 -20.92 12.24 -0.68
CA LYS A 334 -21.66 11.44 -1.66
C LYS A 334 -22.70 10.54 -0.97
N GLN A 335 -23.97 10.96 -1.00
CA GLN A 335 -25.09 10.10 -0.61
C GLN A 335 -25.28 8.94 -1.59
N TYR A 336 -25.18 7.70 -1.10
CA TYR A 336 -25.41 6.49 -1.90
C TYR A 336 -26.92 6.20 -2.01
N LYS A 337 -27.50 6.52 -3.18
CA LYS A 337 -28.86 6.05 -3.53
C LYS A 337 -28.79 4.62 -4.06
N TRP A 338 -29.14 3.66 -3.20
CA TRP A 338 -29.20 2.22 -3.48
C TRP A 338 -30.37 1.89 -4.41
N ILE A 339 -30.17 2.15 -5.71
CA ILE A 339 -31.11 1.81 -6.78
C ILE A 339 -30.52 0.66 -7.60
N HIS A 340 -31.24 -0.46 -7.70
CA HIS A 340 -30.89 -1.61 -8.54
C HIS A 340 -30.65 -1.19 -10.00
N MET A 341 -29.62 -1.77 -10.62
CA MET A 341 -29.27 -1.52 -12.03
C MET A 341 -30.43 -1.82 -13.01
N THR A 342 -31.33 -2.75 -12.66
CA THR A 342 -32.53 -3.09 -13.43
C THR A 342 -33.56 -1.96 -13.49
N LYS A 343 -33.62 -1.10 -12.46
CA LYS A 343 -34.53 0.06 -12.40
C LYS A 343 -34.00 1.29 -13.15
N ILE A 344 -32.75 1.28 -13.61
CA ILE A 344 -32.12 2.40 -14.31
C ILE A 344 -32.35 2.27 -15.82
N LYS A 345 -33.15 3.19 -16.38
CA LYS A 345 -33.41 3.28 -17.82
C LYS A 345 -32.23 3.93 -18.56
N GLY A 346 -31.90 3.39 -19.73
CA GLY A 346 -30.88 3.95 -20.64
C GLY A 346 -29.43 3.59 -20.33
N ILE A 347 -28.62 3.43 -21.38
CA ILE A 347 -27.21 3.01 -21.30
C ILE A 347 -26.36 4.03 -20.51
N LYS A 348 -26.55 5.34 -20.76
CA LYS A 348 -25.85 6.41 -20.03
C LYS A 348 -26.10 6.37 -18.51
N GLY A 349 -27.32 6.03 -18.09
CA GLY A 349 -27.67 5.88 -16.68
C GLY A 349 -26.94 4.70 -16.03
N LYS A 350 -26.92 3.54 -16.70
CA LYS A 350 -26.21 2.34 -16.25
C LYS A 350 -24.69 2.56 -16.20
N ALA A 351 -24.11 3.19 -17.22
CA ALA A 351 -22.68 3.54 -17.24
C ALA A 351 -22.29 4.50 -16.09
N ARG A 352 -23.08 5.55 -15.85
CA ARG A 352 -22.87 6.46 -14.71
C ARG A 352 -23.00 5.75 -13.36
N ARG A 353 -23.89 4.75 -13.25
CA ARG A 353 -24.01 3.92 -12.04
C ARG A 353 -22.80 3.01 -11.84
N LEU A 354 -22.31 2.38 -12.91
CA LEU A 354 -21.13 1.51 -12.90
C LEU A 354 -19.86 2.27 -12.49
N LEU A 355 -19.59 3.42 -13.11
CA LEU A 355 -18.51 4.33 -12.70
C LEU A 355 -18.71 4.82 -11.26
N GLY A 356 -19.96 5.01 -10.85
CA GLY A 356 -20.32 5.33 -9.46
C GLY A 356 -20.02 4.23 -8.45
N GLN A 357 -19.84 2.97 -8.85
CA GLN A 357 -19.48 1.83 -7.99
C GLN A 357 -17.96 1.68 -7.79
N LEU A 358 -17.13 2.38 -8.58
CA LEU A 358 -15.70 2.47 -8.32
C LEU A 358 -15.38 3.30 -7.05
N SER A 359 -16.32 4.14 -6.60
CA SER A 359 -16.17 4.82 -5.30
C SER A 359 -16.48 3.86 -4.13
N PRO A 360 -15.75 3.97 -3.01
CA PRO A 360 -15.87 3.08 -1.84
C PRO A 360 -17.31 2.93 -1.30
N ARG A 361 -17.59 1.82 -0.59
CA ARG A 361 -18.93 1.48 -0.07
C ARG A 361 -19.35 2.41 1.07
N SER A 362 -18.46 2.58 2.04
CA SER A 362 -18.49 3.57 3.12
C SER A 362 -17.19 4.38 3.06
N PHE A 363 -17.22 5.62 3.54
CA PHE A 363 -16.02 6.43 3.65
C PHE A 363 -15.83 6.92 5.08
N GLU A 364 -15.21 6.08 5.90
CA GLU A 364 -14.88 6.40 7.29
C GLU A 364 -13.80 7.49 7.37
N SER A 365 -13.94 8.40 8.33
CA SER A 365 -12.90 9.36 8.70
C SER A 365 -11.99 8.71 9.74
N TYR A 366 -10.67 8.84 9.59
CA TYR A 366 -9.72 8.33 10.58
C TYR A 366 -9.47 9.36 11.68
N SER A 367 -9.44 8.90 12.93
CA SER A 367 -9.20 9.70 14.12
C SER A 367 -7.94 9.18 14.80
N TRP A 368 -6.78 9.53 14.27
CA TRP A 368 -5.49 8.96 14.67
C TRP A 368 -5.09 9.25 16.12
N ASN A 369 -5.66 10.30 16.74
CA ASN A 369 -5.52 10.64 18.16
C ASN A 369 -4.08 10.53 18.70
N VAL A 370 -3.10 10.97 17.89
CA VAL A 370 -1.66 10.66 18.03
C VAL A 370 -1.14 10.74 19.47
N PHE A 371 -1.48 11.81 20.17
CA PHE A 371 -0.97 12.10 21.51
C PHE A 371 -1.83 11.59 22.68
N GLU A 372 -2.91 10.82 22.44
CA GLU A 372 -3.83 10.34 23.50
C GLU A 372 -3.14 9.41 24.52
N ARG A 373 -2.23 8.54 24.04
CA ARG A 373 -1.52 7.53 24.85
C ARG A 373 -0.12 7.30 24.26
N PRO A 374 0.91 6.96 25.05
CA PRO A 374 2.24 6.66 24.52
C PRO A 374 2.21 5.52 23.49
N LYS A 375 1.44 4.44 23.74
CA LYS A 375 1.22 3.35 22.76
C LYS A 375 0.64 3.86 21.44
N ARG A 376 -0.27 4.85 21.47
CA ARG A 376 -0.89 5.43 20.27
C ARG A 376 0.13 6.22 19.45
N LEU A 377 0.97 7.02 20.10
CA LEU A 377 2.06 7.75 19.45
C LEU A 377 2.99 6.79 18.70
N PHE A 378 3.48 5.74 19.36
CA PHE A 378 4.35 4.75 18.71
C PHE A 378 3.65 3.99 17.57
N GLN A 379 2.36 3.67 17.70
CA GLN A 379 1.59 3.04 16.63
C GLN A 379 1.44 3.93 15.39
N VAL A 380 1.14 5.23 15.56
CA VAL A 380 1.04 6.16 14.43
C VAL A 380 2.42 6.44 13.83
N ALA A 381 3.43 6.64 14.66
CA ALA A 381 4.81 6.82 14.22
C ALA A 381 5.32 5.62 13.42
N ALA A 382 4.99 4.39 13.82
CA ALA A 382 5.36 3.17 13.09
C ALA A 382 4.81 3.15 11.66
N VAL A 383 3.57 3.62 11.42
CA VAL A 383 3.03 3.72 10.04
C VAL A 383 3.82 4.73 9.22
N LEU A 384 4.10 5.91 9.78
CA LEU A 384 4.87 6.95 9.08
C LEU A 384 6.30 6.46 8.77
N VAL A 385 6.96 5.81 9.73
CA VAL A 385 8.30 5.22 9.55
C VAL A 385 8.28 4.11 8.51
N LEU A 386 7.28 3.22 8.50
CA LEU A 386 7.14 2.19 7.46
C LEU A 386 6.94 2.81 6.07
N MET A 387 6.18 3.90 5.95
CA MET A 387 6.03 4.62 4.67
C MET A 387 7.35 5.28 4.24
N LEU A 388 8.07 5.93 5.16
CA LEU A 388 9.40 6.51 4.88
C LEU A 388 10.42 5.46 4.45
N ILE A 389 10.51 4.32 5.17
CA ILE A 389 11.39 3.20 4.79
C ILE A 389 11.01 2.69 3.40
N GLN A 390 9.71 2.56 3.10
CA GLN A 390 9.23 2.09 1.80
C GLN A 390 9.60 3.03 0.64
N GLU A 391 9.58 4.35 0.88
CA GLU A 391 10.01 5.37 -0.07
C GLU A 391 11.54 5.35 -0.24
N LEU A 392 12.31 5.31 0.86
CA LEU A 392 13.77 5.17 0.82
C LEU A 392 14.24 3.87 0.15
N ASN A 393 13.53 2.75 0.37
CA ASN A 393 13.76 1.48 -0.33
C ASN A 393 13.61 1.66 -1.86
N CYS A 394 12.72 2.55 -2.31
CA CYS A 394 12.56 2.83 -3.73
C CYS A 394 13.82 3.45 -4.34
N PHE A 395 14.37 4.49 -3.70
CA PHE A 395 15.51 5.23 -4.21
C PHE A 395 16.82 4.45 -4.06
N THR A 396 17.03 3.80 -2.91
CA THR A 396 18.23 2.96 -2.66
C THR A 396 18.27 1.74 -3.57
N MET A 397 17.17 0.98 -3.72
CA MET A 397 17.13 -0.15 -4.64
C MET A 397 17.28 0.28 -6.10
N LYS A 398 16.71 1.43 -6.50
CA LYS A 398 16.94 2.02 -7.83
C LYS A 398 18.43 2.30 -8.08
N ALA A 399 19.11 2.89 -7.10
CA ALA A 399 20.53 3.25 -7.21
C ALA A 399 21.43 1.99 -7.29
N ILE A 400 21.25 1.02 -6.39
CA ILE A 400 21.99 -0.26 -6.38
C ILE A 400 21.81 -1.03 -7.71
N LEU A 401 20.61 -1.04 -8.26
CA LEU A 401 20.28 -1.73 -9.51
C LEU A 401 20.49 -0.88 -10.77
N ASN A 402 21.09 0.30 -10.64
CA ASN A 402 21.34 1.25 -11.73
C ASN A 402 20.13 1.48 -12.66
N MET A 403 18.93 1.62 -12.08
CA MET A 403 17.69 1.78 -12.86
C MET A 403 17.34 3.27 -13.08
N PRO A 404 16.85 3.65 -14.27
CA PRO A 404 16.34 4.99 -14.48
C PRO A 404 14.95 5.14 -13.81
N PRO A 405 14.58 6.33 -13.28
CA PRO A 405 13.30 6.52 -12.58
C PRO A 405 12.07 6.18 -13.43
N LYS A 406 12.17 6.38 -14.75
CA LYS A 406 11.12 6.13 -15.74
C LYS A 406 11.00 4.64 -16.15
N HIS A 407 11.79 3.74 -15.56
CA HIS A 407 11.82 2.33 -15.93
C HIS A 407 10.51 1.60 -15.54
N PRO A 408 9.96 0.71 -16.39
CA PRO A 408 8.71 0.00 -16.09
C PRO A 408 8.71 -0.80 -14.78
N LEU A 409 9.85 -1.36 -14.35
CA LEU A 409 9.93 -2.05 -13.06
C LEU A 409 9.79 -1.10 -11.86
N VAL A 410 10.32 0.12 -11.95
CA VAL A 410 10.20 1.15 -10.89
C VAL A 410 8.74 1.61 -10.79
N ILE A 411 8.13 1.96 -11.93
CA ILE A 411 6.72 2.37 -12.01
C ILE A 411 5.79 1.22 -11.56
N GLY A 412 6.07 -0.02 -11.99
CA GLY A 412 5.32 -1.22 -11.59
C GLY A 412 5.41 -1.50 -10.10
N ARG A 413 6.59 -1.33 -9.48
CA ARG A 413 6.77 -1.43 -8.02
C ARG A 413 6.00 -0.34 -7.28
N LEU A 414 6.05 0.91 -7.75
CA LEU A 414 5.27 2.01 -7.14
C LEU A 414 3.76 1.74 -7.21
N ALA A 415 3.26 1.23 -8.36
CA ALA A 415 1.86 0.84 -8.51
C ALA A 415 1.48 -0.34 -7.59
N LEU A 416 2.32 -1.38 -7.51
CA LEU A 416 2.11 -2.51 -6.58
C LEU A 416 1.97 -2.02 -5.14
N TRP A 417 2.90 -1.19 -4.66
CA TRP A 417 2.89 -0.67 -3.31
C TRP A 417 1.71 0.27 -3.02
N MET A 418 1.31 1.11 -3.99
CA MET A 418 0.07 1.87 -3.92
C MET A 418 -1.15 0.96 -3.68
N PHE A 419 -1.27 -0.13 -4.44
CA PHE A 419 -2.40 -1.05 -4.30
C PHE A 419 -2.35 -1.88 -3.01
N VAL A 420 -1.18 -2.38 -2.59
CA VAL A 420 -1.01 -3.21 -1.38
C VAL A 420 -1.17 -2.38 -0.10
N ALA A 421 -0.60 -1.19 -0.04
CA ALA A 421 -0.66 -0.35 1.17
C ALA A 421 -2.04 0.30 1.38
N THR A 422 -2.89 0.41 0.34
CA THR A 422 -4.26 0.95 0.47
C THR A 422 -5.14 0.14 1.45
N PRO A 423 -5.35 -1.18 1.28
CA PRO A 423 -5.99 -2.04 2.28
C PRO A 423 -5.10 -2.21 3.53
N GLY A 424 -3.77 -2.27 3.38
CA GLY A 424 -2.84 -2.45 4.51
C GLY A 424 -2.95 -1.35 5.56
N ILE A 425 -2.98 -0.07 5.17
CA ILE A 425 -3.16 1.05 6.11
C ILE A 425 -4.55 1.04 6.75
N ARG A 426 -5.60 0.58 6.04
CA ARG A 426 -6.93 0.40 6.64
C ARG A 426 -6.95 -0.70 7.69
N GLU A 427 -6.38 -1.86 7.37
CA GLU A 427 -6.26 -3.00 8.28
C GLU A 427 -5.40 -2.65 9.52
N TYR A 428 -4.33 -1.88 9.34
CA TYR A 428 -3.53 -1.36 10.45
C TYR A 428 -4.33 -0.37 11.30
N TYR A 429 -5.00 0.61 10.68
CA TYR A 429 -5.84 1.58 11.39
C TYR A 429 -6.91 0.90 12.24
N GLU A 430 -7.58 -0.12 11.69
CA GLU A 430 -8.58 -0.90 12.40
C GLU A 430 -7.98 -1.66 13.59
N TYR A 431 -6.86 -2.37 13.39
CA TYR A 431 -6.13 -3.08 14.46
C TYR A 431 -5.73 -2.17 15.62
N ILE A 432 -5.29 -0.94 15.36
CA ILE A 432 -4.93 -0.01 16.44
C ILE A 432 -6.15 0.68 17.07
N SER A 433 -7.26 0.83 16.35
CA SER A 433 -8.40 1.66 16.78
C SER A 433 -9.53 0.87 17.43
N ASN A 434 -9.74 -0.39 17.02
CA ASN A 434 -10.83 -1.24 17.48
C ASN A 434 -10.32 -2.28 18.49
N PRO A 435 -10.69 -2.18 19.80
CA PRO A 435 -10.25 -3.13 20.82
C PRO A 435 -10.67 -4.59 20.59
N SER A 436 -11.65 -4.85 19.73
CA SER A 436 -12.09 -6.20 19.38
C SER A 436 -11.12 -6.92 18.42
N VAL A 437 -10.24 -6.19 17.73
CA VAL A 437 -9.31 -6.74 16.74
C VAL A 437 -7.96 -7.03 17.39
N GLN A 438 -7.71 -8.32 17.67
CA GLN A 438 -6.49 -8.77 18.38
C GLN A 438 -5.27 -9.00 17.47
N HIS A 439 -5.48 -9.07 16.15
CA HIS A 439 -4.43 -9.40 15.18
C HIS A 439 -4.40 -8.38 14.04
N ILE A 440 -3.21 -8.12 13.52
CA ILE A 440 -3.02 -7.30 12.32
C ILE A 440 -3.62 -8.00 11.10
N GLY A 441 -4.25 -7.24 10.19
CA GLY A 441 -4.84 -7.80 8.98
C GLY A 441 -3.80 -8.38 8.01
N THR A 442 -4.22 -9.36 7.20
CA THR A 442 -3.32 -10.13 6.33
C THR A 442 -2.59 -9.27 5.31
N THR A 443 -3.23 -8.25 4.74
CA THR A 443 -2.58 -7.35 3.76
C THR A 443 -1.59 -6.41 4.44
N ALA A 444 -1.94 -5.92 5.64
CA ALA A 444 -1.00 -5.14 6.45
C ALA A 444 0.23 -5.94 6.86
N TRP A 445 0.05 -7.22 7.22
CA TRP A 445 1.15 -8.14 7.54
C TRP A 445 2.06 -8.39 6.33
N VAL A 446 1.48 -8.69 5.16
CA VAL A 446 2.21 -8.87 3.89
C VAL A 446 2.96 -7.61 3.48
N ALA A 447 2.36 -6.44 3.66
CA ALA A 447 3.01 -5.15 3.41
C ALA A 447 4.24 -4.95 4.32
N ILE A 448 4.11 -5.18 5.63
CA ILE A 448 5.23 -5.02 6.57
C ILE A 448 6.36 -6.00 6.25
N LEU A 449 6.05 -7.26 5.97
CA LEU A 449 7.06 -8.25 5.58
C LEU A 449 7.78 -7.85 4.28
N GLY A 450 7.06 -7.35 3.28
CA GLY A 450 7.65 -6.88 2.03
C GLY A 450 8.63 -5.71 2.23
N ILE A 451 8.26 -4.70 3.03
CA ILE A 451 9.14 -3.56 3.35
C ILE A 451 10.41 -4.05 4.05
N VAL A 452 10.28 -4.94 5.03
CA VAL A 452 11.41 -5.50 5.79
C VAL A 452 12.33 -6.33 4.88
N LEU A 453 11.79 -7.18 4.01
CA LEU A 453 12.60 -7.98 3.08
C LEU A 453 13.32 -7.12 2.04
N GLU A 454 12.70 -6.06 1.53
CA GLU A 454 13.38 -5.07 0.70
C GLU A 454 14.55 -4.41 1.45
N SER A 455 14.35 -3.95 2.69
CA SER A 455 15.42 -3.31 3.47
C SER A 455 16.56 -4.27 3.81
N ILE A 456 16.26 -5.54 4.11
CA ILE A 456 17.27 -6.59 4.31
C ILE A 456 18.04 -6.85 3.00
N TRP A 457 17.35 -6.92 1.86
CA TRP A 457 17.97 -7.08 0.55
C TRP A 457 18.88 -5.89 0.20
N ILE A 458 18.42 -4.66 0.43
CA ILE A 458 19.21 -3.42 0.24
C ILE A 458 20.45 -3.45 1.12
N MET A 459 20.34 -3.86 2.40
CA MET A 459 21.48 -3.96 3.31
C MET A 459 22.51 -4.98 2.82
N LYS A 460 22.07 -6.17 2.38
CA LYS A 460 22.94 -7.19 1.77
C LYS A 460 23.69 -6.63 0.56
N MET A 461 22.99 -6.02 -0.38
CA MET A 461 23.61 -5.48 -1.61
C MET A 461 24.52 -4.28 -1.34
N THR A 462 24.21 -3.47 -0.33
CA THR A 462 25.07 -2.36 0.11
C THR A 462 26.43 -2.91 0.56
N ILE A 463 26.43 -3.98 1.36
CA ILE A 463 27.66 -4.64 1.85
C ILE A 463 28.40 -5.35 0.70
N GLU A 464 27.71 -6.14 -0.13
CA GLU A 464 28.34 -6.90 -1.23
C GLU A 464 28.88 -6.01 -2.35
N GLY A 465 28.17 -4.93 -2.68
CA GLY A 465 28.55 -3.97 -3.72
C GLY A 465 29.41 -2.80 -3.24
N ASN A 466 29.70 -2.71 -1.94
CA ASN A 466 30.41 -1.59 -1.30
C ASN A 466 29.77 -0.22 -1.59
N TYR A 467 28.44 -0.16 -1.65
CA TYR A 467 27.68 1.08 -1.82
C TYR A 467 27.61 1.87 -0.51
N PHE A 468 27.32 3.17 -0.63
CA PHE A 468 26.93 4.03 0.50
C PHE A 468 27.92 4.04 1.68
N THR A 469 29.21 3.91 1.38
CA THR A 469 30.31 3.86 2.36
C THR A 469 30.76 5.24 2.85
N GLU A 470 30.28 6.33 2.25
CA GLU A 470 30.54 7.68 2.73
C GLU A 470 29.93 7.87 4.13
N ALA A 471 30.74 8.32 5.08
CA ALA A 471 30.26 8.64 6.40
C ALA A 471 29.28 9.82 6.36
N VAL A 472 28.19 9.72 7.13
CA VAL A 472 27.21 10.80 7.32
C VAL A 472 27.93 12.11 7.70
N PRO A 473 27.57 13.28 7.16
CA PRO A 473 28.21 14.53 7.58
C PRO A 473 27.90 14.95 9.03
N THR A 474 28.80 15.68 9.66
CA THR A 474 28.67 16.10 11.08
C THR A 474 27.58 17.13 11.32
N TYR A 475 27.30 17.99 10.33
CA TYR A 475 26.14 18.90 10.32
C TYR A 475 24.78 18.18 10.10
N ILE A 476 24.77 16.88 9.84
CA ILE A 476 23.56 16.04 9.77
C ILE A 476 23.42 15.18 11.03
N VAL A 477 24.48 14.46 11.44
CA VAL A 477 24.38 13.53 12.58
C VAL A 477 24.12 14.24 13.91
N LEU A 478 24.77 15.37 14.18
CA LEU A 478 24.67 16.04 15.48
C LEU A 478 23.28 16.66 15.70
N PRO A 479 22.70 17.42 14.75
CA PRO A 479 21.32 17.87 14.91
C PRO A 479 20.31 16.73 15.02
N TRP A 480 20.52 15.60 14.33
CA TRP A 480 19.68 14.41 14.51
C TRP A 480 19.76 13.84 15.94
N MET A 481 20.96 13.69 16.50
CA MET A 481 21.11 13.23 17.89
C MET A 481 20.43 14.19 18.88
N VAL A 482 20.60 15.50 18.70
CA VAL A 482 19.93 16.52 19.53
C VAL A 482 18.40 16.46 19.36
N ALA A 483 17.90 16.33 18.14
CA ALA A 483 16.46 16.23 17.86
C ALA A 483 15.86 14.98 18.50
N ILE A 484 16.45 13.80 18.28
CA ILE A 484 15.94 12.52 18.81
C ILE A 484 15.97 12.50 20.33
N THR A 485 17.07 12.94 20.97
CA THR A 485 17.17 13.00 22.43
C THR A 485 16.17 13.99 23.03
N SER A 486 16.04 15.20 22.45
CA SER A 486 15.09 16.22 22.92
C SER A 486 13.64 15.77 22.72
N PHE A 487 13.32 15.11 21.61
CA PHE A 487 11.99 14.54 21.38
C PHE A 487 11.68 13.39 22.35
N ALA A 488 12.66 12.55 22.68
CA ALA A 488 12.51 11.49 23.68
C ALA A 488 12.25 12.07 25.08
N VAL A 489 13.01 13.09 25.50
CA VAL A 489 12.79 13.82 26.74
C VAL A 489 11.39 14.46 26.76
N TRP A 490 10.99 15.12 25.67
CA TRP A 490 9.64 15.66 25.54
C TRP A 490 8.58 14.57 25.68
N CYS A 491 8.72 13.41 25.01
CA CYS A 491 7.77 12.30 25.12
C CYS A 491 7.61 11.82 26.57
N VAL A 492 8.72 11.64 27.29
CA VAL A 492 8.69 11.25 28.71
C VAL A 492 7.95 12.31 29.53
N LEU A 493 8.34 13.58 29.42
CA LEU A 493 7.73 14.67 30.19
C LEU A 493 6.25 14.88 29.86
N TYR A 494 5.88 14.78 28.58
CA TYR A 494 4.51 14.95 28.09
C TYR A 494 3.56 13.89 28.66
N TYR A 495 4.00 12.63 28.78
CA TYR A 495 3.16 11.55 29.31
C TYR A 495 3.22 11.34 30.82
N THR A 496 4.25 11.86 31.50
CA THR A 496 4.44 11.69 32.96
C THR A 496 4.14 12.93 33.78
N VAL A 497 4.48 14.13 33.29
CA VAL A 497 4.39 15.39 34.04
C VAL A 497 3.12 16.17 33.70
N LEU A 498 2.68 16.18 32.43
CA LEU A 498 1.50 16.95 32.02
C LEU A 498 0.18 16.26 32.42
N PRO A 499 -0.71 16.91 33.20
CA PRO A 499 -2.03 16.36 33.50
C PRO A 499 -2.89 16.27 32.24
N LYS A 500 -3.57 15.14 32.01
CA LYS A 500 -4.45 14.93 30.84
C LYS A 500 -5.51 16.02 30.66
N GLY A 501 -6.10 16.49 31.77
CA GLY A 501 -7.08 17.59 31.74
C GLY A 501 -6.51 18.94 31.27
N LEU A 502 -5.19 19.13 31.35
CA LEU A 502 -4.49 20.29 30.82
C LEU A 502 -4.25 20.16 29.31
N VAL A 503 -3.77 18.99 28.89
CA VAL A 503 -3.56 18.63 27.48
C VAL A 503 -4.86 18.77 26.68
N GLU A 504 -5.97 18.28 27.22
CA GLU A 504 -7.31 18.36 26.61
C GLU A 504 -7.98 19.74 26.79
N ARG A 505 -7.30 20.74 27.36
CA ARG A 505 -7.81 22.09 27.66
C ARG A 505 -9.18 22.12 28.38
N ARG A 506 -9.45 21.13 29.24
CA ARG A 506 -10.73 21.03 29.97
C ARG A 506 -10.82 21.90 31.22
N ARG A 507 -9.72 22.52 31.65
CA ARG A 507 -9.66 23.42 32.81
C ARG A 507 -8.96 24.74 32.45
N PRO A 508 -9.32 25.86 33.09
CA PRO A 508 -8.54 27.09 32.99
C PRO A 508 -7.12 26.85 33.52
N MET A 509 -6.14 27.49 32.88
CA MET A 509 -4.72 27.26 33.10
C MET A 509 -4.19 28.21 34.17
N HIS A 510 -3.86 27.70 35.35
CA HIS A 510 -3.17 28.49 36.37
C HIS A 510 -1.71 28.75 35.99
N TRP A 511 -1.06 29.73 36.63
CA TRP A 511 0.32 30.12 36.28
C TRP A 511 1.33 28.96 36.38
N HIS A 512 1.22 28.09 37.39
CA HIS A 512 2.06 26.89 37.51
C HIS A 512 1.80 25.86 36.39
N ASP A 513 0.54 25.68 35.98
CA ASP A 513 0.19 24.83 34.84
C ASP A 513 0.77 25.39 33.53
N PHE A 514 0.73 26.72 33.37
CA PHE A 514 1.31 27.42 32.22
C PHE A 514 2.83 27.28 32.17
N ALA A 515 3.53 27.53 33.28
CA ALA A 515 4.97 27.35 33.39
C ALA A 515 5.40 25.91 33.12
N CYS A 516 4.68 24.92 33.68
CA CYS A 516 4.92 23.50 33.42
C CYS A 516 4.71 23.14 31.95
N TYR A 517 3.61 23.58 31.34
CA TYR A 517 3.35 23.35 29.91
C TYR A 517 4.41 23.96 29.01
N PHE A 518 4.87 25.18 29.29
CA PHE A 518 5.95 25.80 28.53
C PHE A 518 7.28 25.05 28.70
N ALA A 519 7.65 24.70 29.94
CA ALA A 519 8.87 23.96 30.24
C ALA A 519 8.93 22.56 29.61
N VAL A 520 7.79 21.84 29.58
CA VAL A 520 7.71 20.54 28.90
C VAL A 520 7.86 20.73 27.39
N ASN A 521 7.09 21.64 26.77
CA ASN A 521 7.12 21.82 25.32
C ASN A 521 8.40 22.50 24.80
N PHE A 522 9.22 23.11 25.66
CA PHE A 522 10.57 23.57 25.29
C PHE A 522 11.38 22.48 24.57
N PHE A 523 11.38 21.24 25.08
CA PHE A 523 12.11 20.13 24.47
C PHE A 523 11.57 19.73 23.08
N PHE A 524 10.25 19.87 22.85
CA PHE A 524 9.66 19.68 21.53
C PHE A 524 10.10 20.78 20.55
N TYR A 525 10.00 22.05 20.95
CA TYR A 525 10.44 23.17 20.11
C TYR A 525 11.95 23.14 19.85
N PHE A 526 12.75 22.72 20.83
CA PHE A 526 14.19 22.53 20.67
C PHE A 526 14.52 21.37 19.72
N SER A 527 13.76 20.26 19.77
CA SER A 527 13.84 19.21 18.75
C SER A 527 13.51 19.74 17.35
N CYS A 528 12.44 20.51 17.19
CA CYS A 528 12.08 21.12 15.91
C CYS A 528 13.15 22.12 15.43
N ALA A 529 13.75 22.89 16.34
CA ALA A 529 14.84 23.82 16.03
C ALA A 529 16.12 23.08 15.58
N ALA A 530 16.43 21.93 16.16
CA ALA A 530 17.53 21.07 15.72
C ALA A 530 17.29 20.51 14.32
N VAL A 531 16.07 20.04 14.00
CA VAL A 531 15.71 19.62 12.63
C VAL A 531 15.76 20.80 11.64
N LEU A 532 15.30 21.99 12.04
CA LEU A 532 15.41 23.18 11.19
C LEU A 532 16.87 23.57 10.95
N ALA A 533 17.73 23.50 11.97
CA ALA A 533 19.17 23.73 11.83
C ALA A 533 19.82 22.69 10.90
N LEU A 534 19.40 21.43 10.96
CA LEU A 534 19.80 20.40 10.00
C LEU A 534 19.44 20.83 8.57
N VAL A 535 18.18 21.17 8.30
CA VAL A 535 17.72 21.58 6.96
C VAL A 535 18.53 22.78 6.45
N LEU A 536 18.62 23.85 7.24
CA LEU A 536 19.34 25.07 6.87
C LEU A 536 20.82 24.81 6.57
N MET A 537 21.48 23.97 7.37
CA MET A 537 22.86 23.58 7.12
C MET A 537 23.00 22.62 5.94
N ALA A 538 22.08 21.66 5.76
CA ALA A 538 22.20 20.56 4.80
C ALA A 538 21.89 20.98 3.35
N LEU A 539 21.05 21.99 3.14
CA LEU A 539 20.76 22.55 1.81
C LEU A 539 22.06 22.80 1.01
N PRO A 540 22.20 22.22 -0.20
CA PRO A 540 23.49 22.09 -0.88
C PRO A 540 24.03 23.40 -1.45
N ASP A 541 23.16 24.36 -1.72
CA ASP A 541 23.45 25.70 -2.24
C ASP A 541 23.53 26.76 -1.13
N LEU A 542 22.56 26.78 -0.20
CA LEU A 542 22.47 27.79 0.86
C LEU A 542 23.43 27.58 2.03
N LYS A 543 23.64 26.32 2.48
CA LYS A 543 24.59 25.93 3.54
C LYS A 543 24.58 26.80 4.81
N ILE A 544 23.42 27.35 5.21
CA ILE A 544 23.32 28.43 6.19
C ILE A 544 23.88 27.99 7.55
N GLY A 545 24.91 28.70 8.03
CA GLY A 545 25.59 28.41 9.30
C GLY A 545 26.50 27.18 9.30
N ARG A 546 26.57 26.41 8.19
CA ARG A 546 27.31 25.13 8.12
C ARG A 546 28.79 25.28 8.49
N GLU A 547 29.48 26.27 7.92
CA GLU A 547 30.92 26.49 8.17
C GLU A 547 31.21 26.91 9.62
N ALA A 548 30.40 27.83 10.17
CA ALA A 548 30.52 28.26 11.55
C ALA A 548 30.27 27.11 12.54
N PHE A 549 29.26 26.27 12.26
CA PHE A 549 28.98 25.06 13.05
C PHE A 549 30.13 24.05 12.98
N LEU A 550 30.63 23.74 11.77
CA LEU A 550 31.75 22.81 11.60
C LEU A 550 33.01 23.29 12.32
N LYS A 551 33.36 24.59 12.24
CA LYS A 551 34.52 25.16 12.94
C LYS A 551 34.43 25.04 14.47
N VAL A 552 33.23 25.03 15.04
CA VAL A 552 33.00 24.81 16.49
C VAL A 552 33.04 23.31 16.83
N MET A 553 32.56 22.46 15.93
CA MET A 553 32.46 21.01 16.17
C MET A 553 33.72 20.22 15.85
N GLU A 554 34.57 20.67 14.94
CA GLU A 554 35.80 19.99 14.50
C GLU A 554 36.70 19.51 15.66
N PRO A 555 36.98 20.29 16.72
CA PRO A 555 37.78 19.81 17.87
C PRO A 555 37.10 18.70 18.68
N HIS A 556 35.77 18.59 18.58
CA HIS A 556 34.92 17.70 19.38
C HIS A 556 34.44 16.47 18.59
N GLU A 557 34.56 16.49 17.27
CA GLU A 557 34.01 15.47 16.36
C GLU A 557 34.52 14.07 16.69
N ARG A 558 35.82 13.91 16.95
CA ARG A 558 36.43 12.61 17.33
C ARG A 558 35.92 12.07 18.67
N ILE A 559 35.41 12.92 19.56
CA ILE A 559 34.89 12.53 20.87
C ILE A 559 33.41 12.16 20.77
N ILE A 560 32.63 12.96 20.03
CA ILE A 560 31.17 12.79 19.95
C ILE A 560 30.77 11.73 18.90
N CYS A 561 31.53 11.63 17.80
CA CYS A 561 31.30 10.72 16.69
C CYS A 561 32.36 9.60 16.64
N PHE A 562 32.90 9.16 17.78
CA PHE A 562 33.95 8.13 17.88
C PHE A 562 33.60 6.75 17.27
N TRP A 563 32.32 6.53 16.99
CA TRP A 563 31.74 5.29 16.44
C TRP A 563 31.63 5.29 14.91
N ARG A 564 31.96 6.42 14.26
CA ARG A 564 32.06 6.58 12.82
C ARG A 564 33.44 6.19 12.32
#